data_AF-A0A4S4KE75-F1
#
_entry.id   AF-A0A4S4KE75-F1
#
_cell.length_a   1.000
_cell.length_b   1.000
_cell.length_c   1.000
_cell.angle_alpha   90.00
_cell.angle_beta   90.00
_cell.angle_gamma   90.00
#
_symmetry.space_group_name_H-M   'P 1'
#
loop_
_entity.id
_entity.type
_entity.pdbx_description
1 polymer ?
#
loop_
_entity_poly.entity_id
_entity_poly.type
_entity_poly.pdbx_seq_one_letter_code
_entity_poly.pdbx_strand_id
1 'polypeptide(L)'
;MRNHSDSMCILIALLIWVAVNVADAWWIYFFVQACVDPNPHTAVNRTHSGFEGYEAMMFIFGFPWGIVNLVVVYWHYSQVTNSGRINSSTCTRMLLVLYSIFIFLPVALALVILPFFGGWIVVPVAQQYAWDHRCDSYPMYAILDAKSYYDARYVTNVAYFYLNPSQEQVFTYEIANPGDADIWTFSLRDWNTDQGAIPLDAYPTLQQVTYDFVDDSLSGNCTVPTSSAAANSTTLTSPCMTGTFDPGNVLSFNITSSVPLNNTLASNTTSAATPSSTSSVLRAQDKGWTFSDDAPSLILRLVNPLHDTLGLIVLRTAVTRPHDSTELKVCLAGVQGGNEVGAQVMAPLGLILMRQADYALYATRPSDDD
;
A
#
# COMPACT_ATOMS: atom_id res chain seq x y z
N MET A 1 -31.61 -22.16 -47.87
CA MET A 1 -31.83 -22.34 -46.41
C MET A 1 -30.56 -22.68 -45.61
N ARG A 2 -29.43 -23.13 -46.20
CA ARG A 2 -28.17 -23.35 -45.45
C ARG A 2 -27.49 -22.06 -44.92
N ASN A 3 -27.43 -20.99 -45.70
CA ASN A 3 -26.71 -19.76 -45.32
C ASN A 3 -27.19 -19.06 -44.04
N HIS A 4 -28.45 -19.26 -43.62
CA HIS A 4 -28.99 -18.58 -42.44
C HIS A 4 -28.58 -19.26 -41.13
N SER A 5 -28.39 -20.59 -41.15
CA SER A 5 -27.93 -21.37 -40.00
C SER A 5 -26.45 -21.11 -39.72
N ASP A 6 -25.62 -21.09 -40.77
CA ASP A 6 -24.17 -20.87 -40.65
C ASP A 6 -23.85 -19.46 -40.13
N SER A 7 -24.60 -18.45 -40.58
CA SER A 7 -24.46 -17.06 -40.12
C SER A 7 -24.81 -16.89 -38.62
N MET A 8 -25.85 -17.58 -38.15
CA MET A 8 -26.22 -17.56 -36.72
C MET A 8 -25.17 -18.24 -35.84
N CYS A 9 -24.61 -19.37 -36.27
CA CYS A 9 -23.55 -20.06 -35.53
C CYS A 9 -22.28 -19.20 -35.38
N ILE A 10 -21.88 -18.49 -36.44
CA ILE A 10 -20.72 -17.58 -36.41
C ILE A 10 -20.98 -16.40 -35.46
N LEU A 11 -22.18 -15.81 -35.51
CA LEU A 11 -22.55 -14.71 -34.62
C LEU A 11 -22.50 -15.14 -33.15
N ILE A 12 -23.05 -16.31 -32.82
CA ILE A 12 -23.04 -16.85 -31.46
C ILE A 12 -21.59 -17.11 -31.00
N ALA A 13 -20.77 -17.72 -31.85
CA ALA A 13 -19.36 -17.97 -31.52
C ALA A 13 -18.59 -16.67 -31.27
N LEU A 14 -18.84 -15.62 -32.05
CA LEU A 14 -18.23 -14.31 -31.86
C LEU A 14 -18.67 -13.66 -30.54
N LEU A 15 -19.97 -13.72 -30.21
CA LEU A 15 -20.48 -13.19 -28.94
C LEU A 15 -19.86 -13.90 -27.74
N ILE A 16 -19.72 -15.23 -27.80
CA ILE A 16 -19.05 -16.02 -26.76
C ILE A 16 -17.57 -15.60 -26.66
N TRP A 17 -16.87 -15.48 -27.79
CA TRP A 17 -15.48 -15.06 -27.82
C TRP A 17 -15.27 -13.66 -27.21
N VAL A 18 -16.14 -12.70 -27.52
CA VAL A 18 -16.10 -11.37 -26.89
C VAL A 18 -16.38 -11.46 -25.39
N ALA A 19 -17.39 -12.21 -24.98
CA ALA A 19 -17.75 -12.36 -23.57
C ALA A 19 -16.60 -12.95 -22.74
N VAL A 20 -15.87 -13.94 -23.27
CA VAL A 20 -14.73 -14.53 -22.57
C VAL A 20 -13.55 -13.55 -22.50
N ASN A 21 -13.27 -12.77 -23.54
CA ASN A 21 -12.22 -11.73 -23.47
C ASN A 21 -12.56 -10.63 -22.46
N VAL A 22 -13.84 -10.26 -22.33
CA VAL A 22 -14.27 -9.31 -21.29
C VAL A 22 -14.09 -9.91 -19.90
N ALA A 23 -14.43 -11.20 -19.72
CA ALA A 23 -14.23 -11.90 -18.46
C ALA A 23 -12.75 -12.00 -18.09
N ASP A 24 -11.88 -12.28 -19.06
CA ASP A 24 -10.42 -12.32 -18.89
C ASP A 24 -9.85 -10.96 -18.46
N ALA A 25 -10.27 -9.87 -19.12
CA ALA A 25 -9.89 -8.52 -18.73
C ALA A 25 -10.33 -8.18 -17.29
N TRP A 26 -11.53 -8.61 -16.89
CA TRP A 26 -12.02 -8.49 -15.51
C TRP A 26 -11.19 -9.33 -14.53
N TRP A 27 -10.77 -10.52 -14.94
CA TRP A 27 -9.93 -11.39 -14.14
C TRP A 27 -8.56 -10.75 -13.84
N ILE A 28 -7.91 -10.20 -14.86
CA ILE A 28 -6.64 -9.46 -14.73
C ILE A 28 -6.83 -8.20 -13.89
N TYR A 29 -7.94 -7.47 -14.07
CA TYR A 29 -8.23 -6.27 -13.29
C TYR A 29 -8.24 -6.56 -11.79
N PHE A 30 -8.94 -7.61 -11.35
CA PHE A 30 -8.97 -7.97 -9.94
C PHE A 30 -7.64 -8.49 -9.40
N PHE A 31 -6.85 -9.18 -10.23
CA PHE A 31 -5.47 -9.54 -9.87
C PHE A 31 -4.64 -8.28 -9.60
N VAL A 32 -4.60 -7.35 -10.55
CA VAL A 32 -3.84 -6.09 -10.43
C VAL A 32 -4.33 -5.28 -9.23
N GLN A 33 -5.65 -5.20 -9.03
CA GLN A 33 -6.22 -4.50 -7.89
C GLN A 33 -5.80 -5.15 -6.56
N ALA A 34 -5.76 -6.47 -6.47
CA ALA A 34 -5.30 -7.16 -5.27
C ALA A 34 -3.80 -6.91 -4.97
N CYS A 35 -2.96 -6.78 -5.99
CA CYS A 35 -1.53 -6.44 -5.83
C CYS A 35 -1.29 -4.98 -5.40
N VAL A 36 -2.10 -4.06 -5.92
CA VAL A 36 -1.87 -2.60 -5.79
C VAL A 36 -2.72 -1.98 -4.68
N ASP A 37 -3.84 -2.61 -4.35
CA ASP A 37 -4.74 -2.18 -3.29
C ASP A 37 -5.22 -3.39 -2.48
N PRO A 38 -4.31 -4.03 -1.71
CA PRO A 38 -4.62 -5.28 -1.04
C PRO A 38 -5.70 -5.15 0.04
N ASN A 39 -5.96 -3.93 0.53
CA ASN A 39 -7.00 -3.65 1.51
C ASN A 39 -8.06 -2.70 0.93
N PRO A 40 -9.33 -2.79 1.33
CA PRO A 40 -9.86 -3.90 2.10
C PRO A 40 -9.81 -5.20 1.30
N HIS A 41 -9.60 -6.32 1.99
CA HIS A 41 -9.48 -7.60 1.31
C HIS A 41 -10.74 -7.90 0.48
N THR A 42 -10.50 -8.24 -0.78
CA THR A 42 -11.52 -8.67 -1.74
C THR A 42 -11.66 -10.19 -1.70
N ALA A 43 -12.58 -10.75 -2.50
CA ALA A 43 -12.69 -12.20 -2.64
C ALA A 43 -11.41 -12.86 -3.17
N VAL A 44 -10.58 -12.11 -3.92
CA VAL A 44 -9.35 -12.60 -4.55
C VAL A 44 -8.22 -12.77 -3.52
N ASN A 45 -8.07 -11.82 -2.60
CA ASN A 45 -6.95 -11.76 -1.66
C ASN A 45 -7.37 -11.86 -0.19
N ARG A 46 -8.55 -12.46 0.08
CA ARG A 46 -9.04 -12.68 1.45
C ARG A 46 -8.10 -13.56 2.28
N THR A 47 -7.38 -14.46 1.62
CA THR A 47 -6.42 -15.37 2.23
C THR A 47 -5.23 -15.47 1.28
N HIS A 48 -4.02 -15.55 1.82
CA HIS A 48 -2.79 -15.72 1.04
C HIS A 48 -2.88 -16.88 0.04
N SER A 49 -3.24 -18.09 0.49
CA SER A 49 -3.43 -19.26 -0.39
C SER A 49 -4.50 -19.07 -1.48
N GLY A 50 -5.48 -18.21 -1.22
CA GLY A 50 -6.52 -17.86 -2.19
C GLY A 50 -5.98 -16.96 -3.30
N PHE A 51 -5.10 -16.02 -2.94
CA PHE A 51 -4.41 -15.15 -3.87
C PHE A 51 -3.43 -15.93 -4.75
N GLU A 52 -2.59 -16.80 -4.16
CA GLU A 52 -1.70 -17.69 -4.92
C GLU A 52 -2.47 -18.60 -5.89
N GLY A 53 -3.59 -19.17 -5.43
CA GLY A 53 -4.46 -19.97 -6.28
C GLY A 53 -5.06 -19.17 -7.44
N TYR A 54 -5.44 -17.92 -7.20
CA TYR A 54 -5.95 -17.03 -8.23
C TYR A 54 -4.88 -16.69 -9.27
N GLU A 55 -3.65 -16.41 -8.84
CA GLU A 55 -2.50 -16.18 -9.70
C GLU A 55 -2.22 -17.39 -10.59
N ALA A 56 -2.11 -18.58 -9.99
CA ALA A 56 -1.87 -19.82 -10.74
C ALA A 56 -2.98 -20.11 -11.76
N MET A 57 -4.25 -19.87 -11.41
CA MET A 57 -5.37 -20.04 -12.33
C MET A 57 -5.33 -19.05 -13.49
N MET A 58 -4.90 -17.80 -13.26
CA MET A 58 -4.72 -16.82 -14.34
C MET A 58 -3.75 -17.35 -15.41
N PHE A 59 -2.65 -17.99 -15.01
CA PHE A 59 -1.72 -18.62 -15.95
C PHE A 59 -2.31 -19.83 -16.68
N ILE A 60 -2.97 -20.73 -15.95
CA ILE A 60 -3.55 -21.97 -16.50
C ILE A 60 -4.64 -21.67 -17.54
N PHE A 61 -5.47 -20.66 -17.31
CA PHE A 61 -6.53 -20.25 -18.25
C PHE A 61 -6.03 -19.27 -19.32
N GLY A 62 -5.15 -18.34 -18.95
CA GLY A 62 -4.62 -17.31 -19.82
C GLY A 62 -3.84 -17.86 -20.99
N PHE A 63 -3.02 -18.90 -20.78
CA PHE A 63 -2.20 -19.48 -21.85
C PHE A 63 -3.02 -20.10 -22.99
N PRO A 64 -3.94 -21.06 -22.74
CA PRO A 64 -4.81 -21.58 -23.80
C PRO A 64 -5.67 -20.50 -24.46
N TRP A 65 -6.14 -19.52 -23.68
CA TRP A 65 -6.96 -18.44 -24.22
C TRP A 65 -6.18 -17.52 -25.16
N GLY A 66 -4.93 -17.18 -24.82
CA GLY A 66 -4.02 -16.47 -25.70
C GLY A 66 -3.79 -17.19 -27.03
N ILE A 67 -3.69 -18.53 -27.03
CA ILE A 67 -3.59 -19.34 -28.26
C ILE A 67 -4.88 -19.25 -29.10
N VAL A 68 -6.07 -19.32 -28.47
CA VAL A 68 -7.35 -19.15 -29.18
C VAL A 68 -7.41 -17.77 -29.84
N ASN A 69 -7.03 -16.72 -29.11
CA ASN A 69 -6.96 -15.36 -29.65
C ASN A 69 -5.97 -15.26 -30.82
N LEU A 70 -4.82 -15.93 -30.73
CA LEU A 70 -3.83 -15.95 -31.81
C LEU A 70 -4.40 -16.59 -33.08
N VAL A 71 -5.16 -17.69 -32.95
CA VAL A 71 -5.83 -18.35 -34.08
C VAL A 71 -6.87 -17.42 -34.73
N VAL A 72 -7.68 -16.73 -33.92
CA VAL A 72 -8.69 -15.76 -34.41
C VAL A 72 -8.02 -14.60 -35.15
N VAL A 73 -6.94 -14.05 -34.60
CA VAL A 73 -6.14 -12.98 -35.20
C VAL A 73 -5.51 -13.43 -36.51
N TYR A 74 -4.88 -14.61 -36.53
CA TYR A 74 -4.31 -15.20 -37.73
C TYR A 74 -5.36 -15.39 -38.83
N TRP A 75 -6.54 -15.91 -38.46
CA TRP A 75 -7.66 -16.06 -39.37
C TRP A 75 -8.09 -14.71 -39.94
N HIS A 76 -8.26 -13.67 -39.12
CA HIS A 76 -8.55 -12.32 -39.59
C HIS A 76 -7.53 -11.80 -40.62
N TYR A 77 -6.23 -11.88 -40.31
CA TYR A 77 -5.19 -11.42 -41.25
C TYR A 77 -5.14 -12.23 -42.54
N SER A 78 -5.37 -13.55 -42.48
CA SER A 78 -5.49 -14.38 -43.68
C SER A 78 -6.68 -13.95 -44.55
N GLN A 79 -7.81 -13.55 -43.95
CA GLN A 79 -8.97 -13.07 -44.68
C GLN A 79 -8.71 -11.69 -45.29
N VAL A 80 -8.10 -10.76 -44.57
CA VAL A 80 -7.78 -9.41 -45.07
C VAL A 80 -6.80 -9.48 -46.25
N THR A 81 -5.76 -10.30 -46.13
CA THR A 81 -4.75 -10.49 -47.20
C THR A 81 -5.33 -11.20 -48.43
N ASN A 82 -6.19 -12.19 -48.24
CA ASN A 82 -6.85 -12.90 -49.34
C ASN A 82 -7.97 -12.08 -50.00
N SER A 83 -8.77 -11.34 -49.22
CA SER A 83 -9.86 -10.48 -49.73
C SER A 83 -9.30 -9.29 -50.51
N GLY A 84 -8.12 -8.80 -50.13
CA GLY A 84 -7.40 -7.77 -50.87
C GLY A 84 -7.05 -8.16 -52.31
N ARG A 85 -7.10 -9.45 -52.71
CA ARG A 85 -6.85 -9.88 -54.10
C ARG A 85 -8.01 -9.66 -55.06
N ILE A 86 -9.23 -9.37 -54.57
CA ILE A 86 -10.46 -9.36 -55.39
C ILE A 86 -11.01 -7.92 -55.49
N ASN A 87 -10.82 -7.27 -56.64
CA ASN A 87 -11.55 -6.08 -57.14
C ASN A 87 -11.73 -4.84 -56.22
N SER A 88 -10.87 -4.60 -55.23
CA SER A 88 -10.94 -3.35 -54.43
C SER A 88 -10.04 -2.25 -54.99
N SER A 89 -10.51 -0.99 -54.98
CA SER A 89 -9.72 0.18 -55.38
C SER A 89 -8.44 0.33 -54.52
N THR A 90 -7.39 0.93 -55.09
CA THR A 90 -6.10 1.16 -54.41
C THR A 90 -6.27 1.92 -53.08
N CYS A 91 -7.20 2.88 -53.04
CA CYS A 91 -7.51 3.67 -51.84
C CYS A 91 -8.13 2.79 -50.73
N THR A 92 -9.11 1.94 -51.07
CA THR A 92 -9.74 1.02 -50.11
C THR A 92 -8.75 0.02 -49.54
N ARG A 93 -7.81 -0.50 -50.36
CA ARG A 93 -6.74 -1.40 -49.89
C ARG A 93 -5.81 -0.69 -48.91
N MET A 94 -5.41 0.54 -49.22
CA MET A 94 -4.53 1.32 -48.36
C MET A 94 -5.19 1.60 -47.00
N LEU A 95 -6.47 2.00 -46.98
CA LEU A 95 -7.21 2.23 -45.74
C LEU A 95 -7.37 0.96 -44.89
N LEU A 96 -7.65 -0.19 -45.52
CA LEU A 96 -7.75 -1.47 -44.80
C LEU A 96 -6.41 -1.90 -44.20
N VAL A 97 -5.31 -1.72 -44.92
CA VAL A 97 -3.96 -2.03 -44.41
C VAL A 97 -3.60 -1.11 -43.25
N LEU A 98 -3.84 0.20 -43.37
CA LEU A 98 -3.58 1.16 -42.30
C LEU A 98 -4.42 0.86 -41.06
N TYR A 99 -5.72 0.58 -41.21
CA TYR A 99 -6.58 0.15 -40.10
C TYR A 99 -6.05 -1.13 -39.43
N SER A 100 -5.66 -2.13 -40.24
CA SER A 100 -5.17 -3.40 -39.71
C SER A 100 -3.84 -3.26 -38.95
N ILE A 101 -2.97 -2.32 -39.35
CA ILE A 101 -1.68 -2.08 -38.69
C ILE A 101 -1.84 -1.19 -37.46
N PHE A 102 -2.56 -0.08 -37.56
CA PHE A 102 -2.59 0.94 -36.49
C PHE A 102 -3.68 0.73 -35.45
N ILE A 103 -4.77 0.02 -35.79
CA ILE A 103 -5.91 -0.20 -34.88
C ILE A 103 -6.01 -1.68 -34.50
N PHE A 104 -6.07 -2.57 -35.48
CA PHE A 104 -6.32 -3.99 -35.19
C PHE A 104 -5.09 -4.69 -34.58
N LEU A 105 -3.89 -4.46 -35.10
CA LEU A 105 -2.68 -5.13 -34.61
C LEU A 105 -2.42 -4.87 -33.11
N PRO A 106 -2.48 -3.63 -32.59
CA PRO A 106 -2.24 -3.39 -31.16
C PRO A 106 -3.29 -4.08 -30.28
N VAL A 107 -4.57 -4.03 -30.68
CA VAL A 107 -5.66 -4.69 -29.95
C VAL A 107 -5.48 -6.21 -29.99
N ALA A 108 -5.13 -6.76 -31.15
CA ALA A 108 -4.85 -8.18 -31.33
C ALA A 108 -3.67 -8.65 -30.47
N LEU A 109 -2.58 -7.88 -30.42
CA LEU A 109 -1.43 -8.18 -29.56
C LEU A 109 -1.84 -8.15 -28.08
N ALA A 110 -2.62 -7.15 -27.66
CA ALA A 110 -3.14 -7.08 -26.29
C ALA A 110 -4.00 -8.31 -25.95
N LEU A 111 -4.93 -8.70 -26.82
CA LEU A 111 -5.77 -9.89 -26.62
C LEU A 111 -4.98 -11.20 -26.60
N VAL A 112 -3.85 -11.30 -27.31
CA VAL A 112 -3.02 -12.52 -27.31
C VAL A 112 -2.10 -12.58 -26.10
N ILE A 113 -1.50 -11.45 -25.70
CA ILE A 113 -0.44 -11.39 -24.69
C ILE A 113 -1.01 -11.22 -23.28
N LEU A 114 -1.99 -10.32 -23.10
CA LEU A 114 -2.49 -9.97 -21.76
C LEU A 114 -3.16 -11.12 -21.00
N PRO A 115 -3.86 -12.09 -21.62
CA PRO A 115 -4.42 -13.21 -20.86
C PRO A 115 -3.36 -13.96 -20.03
N PHE A 116 -2.15 -14.09 -20.55
CA PHE A 116 -1.07 -14.82 -19.88
C PHE A 116 -0.07 -13.91 -19.16
N PHE A 117 0.29 -12.76 -19.75
CA PHE A 117 1.31 -11.85 -19.20
C PHE A 117 0.73 -10.57 -18.59
N GLY A 118 -0.59 -10.38 -18.62
CA GLY A 118 -1.25 -9.13 -18.26
C GLY A 118 -0.97 -8.73 -16.82
N GLY A 119 -1.02 -9.67 -15.88
CA GLY A 119 -0.64 -9.41 -14.50
C GLY A 119 0.80 -8.88 -14.39
N TRP A 120 1.76 -9.55 -15.02
CA TRP A 120 3.18 -9.19 -14.94
C TRP A 120 3.53 -7.88 -15.64
N ILE A 121 2.81 -7.54 -16.71
CA ILE A 121 3.00 -6.29 -17.45
C ILE A 121 2.32 -5.11 -16.73
N VAL A 122 1.09 -5.31 -16.25
CA VAL A 122 0.27 -4.22 -15.71
C VAL A 122 0.56 -3.94 -14.24
N VAL A 123 0.89 -4.95 -13.43
CA VAL A 123 1.17 -4.77 -12.00
C VAL A 123 2.29 -3.74 -11.76
N PRO A 124 3.48 -3.81 -12.38
CA PRO A 124 4.54 -2.82 -12.12
C PRO A 124 4.12 -1.39 -12.46
N VAL A 125 3.38 -1.21 -13.57
CA VAL A 125 2.87 0.10 -13.98
C VAL A 125 1.85 0.63 -12.99
N ALA A 126 0.93 -0.22 -12.55
CA ALA A 126 -0.12 0.14 -11.60
C ALA A 126 0.45 0.37 -10.19
N GLN A 127 1.46 -0.42 -9.78
CA GLN A 127 2.21 -0.23 -8.53
C GLN A 127 2.97 1.08 -8.54
N GLN A 128 3.64 1.46 -9.65
CA GLN A 128 4.31 2.75 -9.76
C GLN A 128 3.31 3.90 -9.63
N TYR A 129 2.19 3.84 -10.34
CA TYR A 129 1.15 4.85 -10.24
C TYR A 129 0.60 4.97 -8.80
N ALA A 130 0.35 3.84 -8.13
CA ALA A 130 -0.08 3.85 -6.75
C ALA A 130 1.00 4.35 -5.79
N TRP A 131 2.26 3.98 -6.00
CA TRP A 131 3.37 4.49 -5.21
C TRP A 131 3.39 6.02 -5.24
N ASP A 132 3.22 6.61 -6.43
CA ASP A 132 3.25 8.06 -6.59
C ASP A 132 2.01 8.75 -6.00
N HIS A 133 0.81 8.20 -6.24
CA HIS A 133 -0.45 8.93 -6.02
C HIS A 133 -1.35 8.43 -4.88
N ARG A 134 -1.07 7.27 -4.27
CA ARG A 134 -2.01 6.65 -3.32
C ARG A 134 -2.28 7.51 -2.09
N CYS A 135 -1.26 8.23 -1.63
CA CYS A 135 -1.35 9.04 -0.42
C CYS A 135 -1.69 10.52 -0.70
N ASP A 136 -2.00 10.93 -1.93
CA ASP A 136 -2.24 12.34 -2.28
C ASP A 136 -3.40 12.98 -1.51
N SER A 137 -4.37 12.16 -1.09
CA SER A 137 -5.53 12.60 -0.29
C SER A 137 -5.25 12.69 1.21
N TYR A 138 -4.06 12.30 1.66
CA TYR A 138 -3.66 12.29 3.06
C TYR A 138 -2.70 13.46 3.34
N PRO A 139 -2.77 14.07 4.53
CA PRO A 139 -1.90 15.20 4.86
C PRO A 139 -0.42 14.81 4.97
N MET A 140 -0.13 13.56 5.34
CA MET A 140 1.22 13.03 5.44
C MET A 140 1.30 11.60 4.93
N TYR A 141 2.53 11.16 4.63
CA TYR A 141 2.85 9.76 4.43
C TYR A 141 4.20 9.44 5.05
N ALA A 142 4.41 8.16 5.36
CA ALA A 142 5.70 7.63 5.75
C ALA A 142 6.20 6.62 4.71
N ILE A 143 7.50 6.58 4.49
CA ILE A 143 8.19 5.50 3.78
C ILE A 143 8.92 4.69 4.85
N LEU A 144 8.52 3.44 5.01
CA LEU A 144 9.15 2.47 5.89
C LEU A 144 10.25 1.79 5.10
N ASP A 145 11.49 2.11 5.42
CA ASP A 145 12.68 1.56 4.77
C ASP A 145 13.31 0.52 5.70
N ALA A 146 13.20 -0.74 5.30
CA ALA A 146 13.74 -1.87 6.04
C ALA A 146 15.09 -2.31 5.51
N LYS A 147 15.93 -2.88 6.38
CA LYS A 147 17.17 -3.50 5.94
C LYS A 147 16.90 -4.72 5.07
N SER A 148 17.64 -4.84 3.99
CA SER A 148 17.72 -6.05 3.18
C SER A 148 18.65 -7.11 3.80
N TYR A 149 18.63 -8.31 3.25
CA TYR A 149 19.54 -9.40 3.60
C TYR A 149 21.02 -9.04 3.30
N TYR A 150 21.26 -8.21 2.28
CA TYR A 150 22.59 -7.81 1.84
C TYR A 150 23.15 -6.62 2.61
N ASP A 151 22.32 -5.92 3.38
CA ASP A 151 22.75 -4.76 4.14
C ASP A 151 23.67 -5.14 5.30
N ALA A 152 24.59 -4.22 5.59
CA ALA A 152 25.48 -4.39 6.72
C ALA A 152 24.70 -4.38 8.04
N ARG A 153 25.17 -5.11 9.04
CA ARG A 153 24.49 -5.25 10.35
C ARG A 153 24.22 -3.94 11.10
N TYR A 154 24.96 -2.87 10.79
CA TYR A 154 24.78 -1.56 11.41
C TYR A 154 23.69 -0.71 10.72
N VAL A 155 23.13 -1.16 9.60
CA VAL A 155 21.99 -0.52 8.96
C VAL A 155 20.75 -0.82 9.81
N THR A 156 20.04 0.25 10.17
CA THR A 156 18.83 0.23 10.99
C THR A 156 17.61 0.38 10.11
N ASN A 157 16.48 -0.23 10.47
CA ASN A 157 15.22 0.06 9.78
C ASN A 157 14.70 1.44 10.23
N VAL A 158 14.24 2.22 9.26
CA VAL A 158 13.86 3.62 9.48
C VAL A 158 12.50 3.92 8.86
N ALA A 159 11.86 4.96 9.38
CA ALA A 159 10.63 5.51 8.84
C ALA A 159 10.86 6.99 8.51
N TYR A 160 10.78 7.30 7.22
CA TYR A 160 10.91 8.66 6.70
C TYR A 160 9.52 9.30 6.58
N PHE A 161 9.33 10.49 7.15
CA PHE A 161 8.04 11.18 7.14
C PHE A 161 8.05 12.34 6.16
N TYR A 162 6.98 12.43 5.38
CA TYR A 162 6.81 13.44 4.34
C TYR A 162 5.49 14.19 4.50
N LEU A 163 5.54 15.49 4.24
CA LEU A 163 4.35 16.34 4.15
C LEU A 163 3.73 16.27 2.75
N ASN A 164 2.40 16.32 2.68
CA ASN A 164 1.67 16.57 1.44
C ASN A 164 1.09 17.98 1.43
N PRO A 165 1.06 18.68 0.27
CA PRO A 165 1.51 18.21 -1.05
C PRO A 165 2.99 18.52 -1.35
N SER A 166 3.78 19.07 -0.42
CA SER A 166 5.16 19.50 -0.70
C SER A 166 6.13 18.36 -0.98
N GLN A 167 5.80 17.13 -0.57
CA GLN A 167 6.65 15.94 -0.64
C GLN A 167 8.02 16.15 0.02
N GLU A 168 8.09 17.05 1.01
CA GLU A 168 9.31 17.35 1.76
C GLU A 168 9.46 16.37 2.92
N GLN A 169 10.64 15.73 3.01
CA GLN A 169 10.99 14.88 4.16
C GLN A 169 11.27 15.77 5.37
N VAL A 170 10.51 15.59 6.45
CA VAL A 170 10.56 16.47 7.62
C VAL A 170 11.36 15.89 8.78
N PHE A 171 11.22 14.58 9.04
CA PHE A 171 11.92 13.89 10.11
C PHE A 171 11.98 12.39 9.87
N THR A 172 12.85 11.72 10.61
CA THR A 172 13.11 10.29 10.51
C THR A 172 12.99 9.63 11.87
N TYR A 173 12.31 8.50 11.93
CA TYR A 173 12.32 7.60 13.08
C TYR A 173 13.13 6.35 12.75
N GLU A 174 13.65 5.69 13.78
CA GLU A 174 14.29 4.39 13.65
C GLU A 174 13.69 3.38 14.62
N ILE A 175 13.74 2.10 14.23
CA ILE A 175 13.46 1.00 15.14
C ILE A 175 14.76 0.34 15.59
N ALA A 176 14.94 0.23 16.90
CA ALA A 176 16.09 -0.41 17.52
C ALA A 176 15.64 -1.45 18.56
N ASN A 177 16.46 -2.49 18.71
CA ASN A 177 16.36 -3.47 19.79
C ASN A 177 17.63 -3.37 20.65
N PRO A 178 17.65 -2.47 21.65
CA PRO A 178 18.87 -2.11 22.37
C PRO A 178 19.39 -3.17 23.36
N GLY A 179 18.77 -4.35 23.46
CA GLY A 179 19.15 -5.33 24.50
C GLY A 179 18.82 -6.80 24.25
N ASP A 180 18.31 -7.16 23.05
CA ASP A 180 17.90 -8.51 22.64
C ASP A 180 17.03 -9.28 23.68
N ALA A 181 15.71 -9.15 23.52
CA ALA A 181 14.79 -10.31 23.45
C ALA A 181 13.37 -9.83 23.08
N ASP A 182 12.79 -8.93 23.88
CA ASP A 182 11.35 -8.63 23.80
C ASP A 182 11.03 -7.13 23.87
N ILE A 183 12.04 -6.26 23.93
CA ILE A 183 11.86 -4.81 24.00
C ILE A 183 12.38 -4.16 22.72
N TRP A 184 11.46 -3.52 22.00
CA TRP A 184 11.78 -2.75 20.82
C TRP A 184 11.45 -1.29 21.04
N THR A 185 12.20 -0.41 20.41
CA THR A 185 12.04 1.04 20.53
C THR A 185 11.92 1.68 19.15
N PHE A 186 10.84 2.42 18.93
CA PHE A 186 10.65 3.31 17.80
C PHE A 186 10.88 4.75 18.25
N SER A 187 11.97 5.38 17.82
CA SER A 187 12.37 6.70 18.31
C SER A 187 12.73 7.66 17.20
N LEU A 188 12.55 8.95 17.46
CA LEU A 188 13.03 10.01 16.60
C LEU A 188 14.55 9.89 16.48
N ARG A 189 15.02 9.86 15.25
CA ARG A 189 16.44 9.76 14.91
C ARG A 189 16.99 11.11 14.50
N ASP A 190 16.38 11.71 13.48
CA ASP A 190 16.89 12.91 12.82
C ASP A 190 15.76 13.87 12.44
N TRP A 191 16.07 15.17 12.47
CA TRP A 191 15.26 16.22 11.85
C TRP A 191 15.83 16.52 10.46
N ASN A 192 15.02 16.39 9.42
CA ASN A 192 15.44 16.62 8.04
C ASN A 192 15.13 18.06 7.57
N THR A 193 14.20 18.73 8.26
CA THR A 193 13.85 20.14 8.07
C THR A 193 13.96 20.89 9.39
N ASP A 194 14.15 22.21 9.34
CA ASP A 194 14.09 23.08 10.51
C ASP A 194 12.77 22.86 11.28
N GLN A 195 12.87 22.57 12.58
CA GLN A 195 11.72 22.26 13.43
C GLN A 195 10.63 23.35 13.42
N GLY A 196 11.02 24.62 13.27
CA GLY A 196 10.10 25.75 13.19
C GLY A 196 9.33 25.86 11.87
N ALA A 197 9.78 25.14 10.82
CA ALA A 197 9.09 25.08 9.54
C ALA A 197 8.09 23.92 9.45
N ILE A 198 8.13 22.98 10.40
CA ILE A 198 7.19 21.85 10.46
C ILE A 198 5.86 22.38 11.03
N PRO A 199 4.73 22.20 10.32
CA PRO A 199 3.42 22.55 10.85
C PRO A 199 3.17 21.87 12.19
N LEU A 200 2.56 22.59 13.14
CA LEU A 200 2.36 22.08 14.50
C LEU A 200 1.56 20.77 14.54
N ASP A 201 0.61 20.59 13.63
CA ASP A 201 -0.21 19.37 13.54
C ASP A 201 0.60 18.17 13.02
N ALA A 202 1.68 18.42 12.28
CA ALA A 202 2.63 17.43 11.77
C ALA A 202 3.88 17.27 12.67
N TYR A 203 3.98 18.04 13.76
CA TYR A 203 5.16 18.00 14.63
C TYR A 203 5.14 16.75 15.53
N PRO A 204 6.19 15.92 15.52
CA PRO A 204 6.22 14.67 16.27
C PRO A 204 6.60 14.93 17.74
N THR A 205 5.61 15.28 18.56
CA THR A 205 5.79 15.51 20.01
C THR A 205 6.17 14.23 20.76
N LEU A 206 5.73 13.07 20.27
CA LEU A 206 6.05 11.75 20.81
C LEU A 206 7.39 11.28 20.26
N GLN A 207 8.46 11.45 21.03
CA GLN A 207 9.83 11.17 20.62
C GLN A 207 10.16 9.68 20.57
N GLN A 208 9.47 8.88 21.36
CA GLN A 208 9.78 7.46 21.52
C GLN A 208 8.53 6.67 21.85
N VAL A 209 8.40 5.49 21.24
CA VAL A 209 7.49 4.41 21.62
C VAL A 209 8.31 3.17 21.93
N THR A 210 8.10 2.60 23.09
CA THR A 210 8.69 1.34 23.52
C THR A 210 7.61 0.26 23.47
N TYR A 211 7.95 -0.87 22.85
CA TYR A 211 7.12 -2.06 22.71
C TYR A 211 7.71 -3.12 23.61
N ASP A 212 6.88 -3.66 24.49
CA ASP A 212 7.20 -4.81 25.32
C ASP A 212 6.35 -5.99 24.86
N PHE A 213 6.98 -6.98 24.21
CA PHE A 213 6.34 -8.17 23.69
C PHE A 213 6.10 -9.26 24.74
N VAL A 214 6.55 -9.07 25.99
CA VAL A 214 6.24 -10.01 27.08
C VAL A 214 4.78 -9.85 27.52
N ASP A 215 4.34 -8.61 27.66
CA ASP A 215 2.99 -8.24 28.14
C ASP A 215 2.13 -7.57 27.05
N ASP A 216 2.61 -7.53 25.80
CA ASP A 216 2.05 -6.79 24.67
C ASP A 216 1.69 -5.33 25.03
N SER A 217 2.63 -4.66 25.72
CA SER A 217 2.43 -3.32 26.28
C SER A 217 3.21 -2.24 25.52
N LEU A 218 2.69 -1.01 25.59
CA LEU A 218 3.27 0.17 24.95
C LEU A 218 3.50 1.25 26.00
N SER A 219 4.64 1.92 25.89
CA SER A 219 4.90 3.16 26.61
C SER A 219 5.58 4.17 25.69
N GLY A 220 5.41 5.46 25.96
CA GLY A 220 6.00 6.48 25.12
C GLY A 220 6.32 7.77 25.86
N ASN A 221 7.38 8.42 25.38
CA ASN A 221 7.94 9.64 25.94
C ASN A 221 7.72 10.80 24.96
N CYS A 222 7.28 11.93 25.49
CA CYS A 222 7.10 13.15 24.72
C CYS A 222 8.11 14.21 25.15
N THR A 223 8.48 15.07 24.22
CA THR A 223 9.18 16.31 24.53
C THR A 223 8.23 17.49 24.49
N VAL A 224 8.25 18.31 25.53
CA VAL A 224 7.52 19.57 25.59
C VAL A 224 8.53 20.71 25.64
N PRO A 225 8.38 21.77 24.82
CA PRO A 225 9.19 22.98 24.96
C PRO A 225 8.93 23.61 26.34
N THR A 226 9.99 23.89 27.11
CA THR A 226 9.82 24.52 28.44
C THR A 226 9.64 26.04 28.36
N SER A 227 9.79 26.65 27.18
CA SER A 227 9.58 28.09 26.96
C SER A 227 9.19 28.40 25.51
N SER A 228 8.29 29.37 25.33
CA SER A 228 7.79 29.85 24.04
C SER A 228 8.79 30.72 23.24
N ALA A 229 10.03 30.84 23.71
CA ALA A 229 11.07 31.65 23.08
C ALA A 229 11.99 30.74 22.25
N ALA A 230 11.74 30.72 20.94
CA ALA A 230 12.53 30.02 19.94
C ALA A 230 14.00 30.47 19.97
N ALA A 231 14.89 29.55 20.32
CA ALA A 231 16.27 29.42 19.83
C ALA A 231 17.09 28.43 20.68
N ASN A 232 16.76 28.23 21.97
CA ASN A 232 17.48 27.36 22.91
C ASN A 232 16.54 26.87 24.04
N SER A 233 15.32 26.46 23.70
CA SER A 233 14.36 25.95 24.69
C SER A 233 14.82 24.58 25.18
N THR A 234 15.09 24.44 26.48
CA THR A 234 15.31 23.13 27.09
C THR A 234 14.04 22.31 26.90
N THR A 235 14.13 21.12 26.30
CA THR A 235 13.00 20.22 26.14
C THR A 235 12.91 19.32 27.36
N LEU A 236 11.74 19.27 28.00
CA LEU A 236 11.49 18.29 29.06
C LEU A 236 10.94 17.03 28.41
N THR A 237 11.62 15.90 28.63
CA THR A 237 11.11 14.58 28.24
C THR A 237 10.33 13.98 29.40
N SER A 238 9.07 13.62 29.15
CA SER A 238 8.23 12.96 30.16
C SER A 238 7.38 11.85 29.54
N PRO A 239 7.04 10.80 30.31
CA PRO A 239 6.05 9.81 29.89
C PRO A 239 4.73 10.49 29.54
N CYS A 240 4.17 10.15 28.39
CA CYS A 240 2.95 10.77 27.87
C CYS A 240 2.01 9.79 27.17
N MET A 241 2.48 8.56 26.92
CA MET A 241 1.70 7.53 26.26
C MET A 241 1.87 6.22 27.02
N THR A 242 0.77 5.51 27.20
CA THR A 242 0.74 4.10 27.65
C THR A 242 -0.32 3.35 26.86
N GLY A 243 -0.21 2.03 26.79
CA GLY A 243 -1.22 1.24 26.11
C GLY A 243 -0.87 -0.23 26.04
N THR A 244 -1.70 -0.95 25.28
CA THR A 244 -1.46 -2.34 24.90
C THR A 244 -1.72 -2.51 23.41
N PHE A 245 -1.15 -3.56 22.84
CA PHE A 245 -1.41 -3.98 21.47
C PHE A 245 -1.79 -5.46 21.44
N ASP A 246 -2.43 -5.89 20.36
CA ASP A 246 -2.63 -7.30 20.06
C ASP A 246 -2.13 -7.51 18.63
N PRO A 247 -0.95 -8.12 18.43
CA PRO A 247 -0.37 -8.34 17.12
C PRO A 247 -0.99 -9.56 16.41
N GLY A 248 -2.03 -10.18 16.97
CA GLY A 248 -2.69 -11.36 16.44
C GLY A 248 -3.39 -11.13 15.09
N ASN A 249 -4.40 -11.95 14.81
CA ASN A 249 -5.00 -12.00 13.47
C ASN A 249 -5.68 -10.68 13.06
N VAL A 250 -6.26 -9.96 14.02
CA VAL A 250 -6.77 -8.60 13.83
C VAL A 250 -5.91 -7.68 14.69
N LEU A 251 -5.00 -6.94 14.06
CA LEU A 251 -4.17 -5.97 14.77
C LEU A 251 -5.04 -4.98 15.52
N SER A 252 -4.78 -4.80 16.82
CA SER A 252 -5.49 -3.80 17.61
C SER A 252 -4.60 -3.11 18.63
N PHE A 253 -5.01 -1.91 19.03
CA PHE A 253 -4.31 -1.11 20.02
C PHE A 253 -5.29 -0.47 20.98
N ASN A 254 -4.92 -0.41 22.24
CA ASN A 254 -5.58 0.42 23.23
C ASN A 254 -4.57 1.44 23.75
N ILE A 255 -4.70 2.69 23.33
CA ILE A 255 -3.72 3.74 23.58
C ILE A 255 -4.35 4.80 24.48
N THR A 256 -3.67 5.12 25.56
CA THR A 256 -3.95 6.28 26.40
C THR A 256 -2.80 7.27 26.24
N SER A 257 -3.12 8.46 25.76
CA SER A 257 -2.14 9.49 25.43
C SER A 257 -2.51 10.84 26.05
N SER A 258 -1.56 11.43 26.76
CA SER A 258 -1.59 12.81 27.22
C SER A 258 -0.74 13.72 26.33
N VAL A 259 -0.43 13.29 25.11
CA VAL A 259 0.19 14.17 24.10
C VAL A 259 -0.67 15.43 24.00
N PRO A 260 -0.11 16.63 24.26
CA PRO A 260 -0.87 17.86 24.12
C PRO A 260 -1.33 17.98 22.67
N LEU A 261 -2.63 17.75 22.45
CA LEU A 261 -3.33 18.24 21.26
C LEU A 261 -3.18 19.76 21.28
N ASN A 262 -2.98 20.36 20.12
CA ASN A 262 -2.46 21.70 19.86
C ASN A 262 -3.22 22.92 20.46
N ASN A 263 -3.98 22.74 21.54
CA ASN A 263 -4.83 23.74 22.18
C ASN A 263 -4.37 24.20 23.57
N THR A 264 -3.22 23.75 24.08
CA THR A 264 -2.75 24.12 25.45
C THR A 264 -1.42 24.87 25.54
N LEU A 265 -0.72 25.12 24.42
CA LEU A 265 0.46 26.00 24.43
C LEU A 265 0.15 27.49 24.18
N ALA A 266 -1.13 27.84 24.03
CA ALA A 266 -1.59 29.21 23.83
C ALA A 266 -2.48 29.73 24.98
N SER A 267 -2.05 29.60 26.24
CA SER A 267 -2.55 30.49 27.29
C SER A 267 -1.42 30.98 28.18
N ASN A 268 -1.09 32.26 28.02
CA ASN A 268 -0.09 33.00 28.78
C ASN A 268 -0.57 33.32 30.21
N THR A 269 -1.22 32.36 30.87
CA THR A 269 -1.82 32.52 32.20
C THR A 269 -1.53 31.27 33.01
N THR A 270 -0.58 31.41 33.94
CA THR A 270 -0.42 30.63 35.19
C THR A 270 -1.53 29.62 35.47
N SER A 271 -1.40 28.41 34.93
CA SER A 271 -1.98 27.15 35.38
C SER A 271 -1.42 26.10 34.43
N ALA A 272 -0.56 25.19 34.92
CA ALA A 272 -0.21 23.99 34.19
C ALA A 272 -1.51 23.20 33.95
N ALA A 273 -2.13 23.38 32.79
CA ALA A 273 -3.28 22.59 32.38
C ALA A 273 -2.78 21.16 32.25
N THR A 274 -3.21 20.29 33.16
CA THR A 274 -2.93 18.85 33.11
C THR A 274 -3.36 18.36 31.73
N PRO A 275 -2.47 17.79 30.91
CA PRO A 275 -2.85 17.33 29.58
C PRO A 275 -3.97 16.30 29.73
N SER A 276 -5.13 16.58 29.12
CA SER A 276 -6.27 15.67 29.15
C SER A 276 -5.88 14.37 28.46
N SER A 277 -5.76 13.28 29.22
CA SER A 277 -5.49 11.97 28.67
C SER A 277 -6.64 11.54 27.77
N THR A 278 -6.34 11.27 26.51
CA THR A 278 -7.28 10.69 25.55
C THR A 278 -7.04 9.20 25.46
N SER A 279 -8.10 8.40 25.62
CA SER A 279 -8.07 6.96 25.36
C SER A 279 -8.67 6.71 23.98
N SER A 280 -7.96 5.96 23.16
CA SER A 280 -8.36 5.61 21.79
C SER A 280 -8.08 4.14 21.55
N VAL A 281 -9.08 3.46 21.01
CA VAL A 281 -8.96 2.06 20.57
C VAL A 281 -8.82 2.07 19.05
N LEU A 282 -7.82 1.35 18.54
CA LEU A 282 -7.58 1.17 17.12
C LEU A 282 -7.75 -0.30 16.77
N ARG A 283 -8.31 -0.58 15.59
CA ARG A 283 -8.46 -1.93 15.08
C ARG A 283 -8.24 -1.95 13.57
N ALA A 284 -7.52 -2.96 13.09
CA ALA A 284 -7.38 -3.23 11.67
C ALA A 284 -8.76 -3.58 11.08
N GLN A 285 -9.03 -3.06 9.88
CA GLN A 285 -10.27 -3.33 9.18
C GLN A 285 -10.43 -4.81 8.83
N ASP A 286 -9.33 -5.45 8.43
CA ASP A 286 -9.29 -6.83 7.96
C ASP A 286 -8.38 -7.71 8.84
N LYS A 287 -8.56 -9.02 8.69
CA LYS A 287 -7.70 -10.06 9.28
C LYS A 287 -6.49 -10.30 8.39
N GLY A 288 -5.38 -10.79 8.95
CA GLY A 288 -4.21 -11.15 8.16
C GLY A 288 -3.40 -9.93 7.73
N TRP A 289 -3.15 -9.01 8.66
CA TRP A 289 -2.40 -7.79 8.40
C TRP A 289 -0.90 -8.04 8.12
N THR A 290 -0.41 -9.24 8.43
CA THR A 290 0.93 -9.74 8.08
C THR A 290 0.84 -11.16 7.54
N PHE A 291 1.75 -11.46 6.61
CA PHE A 291 2.12 -12.81 6.22
C PHE A 291 3.65 -12.93 6.30
N SER A 292 4.17 -14.15 6.30
CA SER A 292 5.64 -14.39 6.39
C SER A 292 6.41 -13.92 5.15
N ASP A 293 5.70 -13.80 4.05
CA ASP A 293 6.19 -13.72 2.68
C ASP A 293 5.56 -12.58 1.88
N ASP A 294 4.69 -11.79 2.51
CA ASP A 294 4.11 -10.57 1.95
C ASP A 294 4.41 -9.35 2.83
N ALA A 295 4.45 -8.18 2.21
CA ALA A 295 4.51 -6.92 2.93
C ALA A 295 3.29 -6.74 3.85
N PRO A 296 3.45 -6.11 5.04
CA PRO A 296 2.34 -5.85 5.93
C PRO A 296 1.30 -4.95 5.26
N SER A 297 0.04 -5.32 5.45
CA SER A 297 -1.08 -4.83 4.67
C SER A 297 -2.28 -4.57 5.58
N LEU A 298 -2.57 -3.30 5.89
CA LEU A 298 -3.72 -2.96 6.72
C LEU A 298 -4.29 -1.55 6.51
N ILE A 299 -5.56 -1.41 6.90
CA ILE A 299 -6.20 -0.11 7.16
C ILE A 299 -6.53 -0.07 8.66
N LEU A 300 -5.92 0.85 9.38
CA LEU A 300 -6.16 1.01 10.81
C LEU A 300 -7.20 2.09 11.06
N ARG A 301 -8.22 1.76 11.85
CA ARG A 301 -9.32 2.68 12.15
C ARG A 301 -9.54 2.84 13.64
N LEU A 302 -10.05 4.01 14.03
CA LEU A 302 -10.59 4.23 15.38
C LEU A 302 -11.81 3.34 15.59
N VAL A 303 -11.94 2.76 16.76
CA VAL A 303 -13.13 2.04 17.20
C VAL A 303 -14.02 3.00 17.97
N ASN A 304 -15.29 3.10 17.57
CA ASN A 304 -16.26 3.85 18.35
C ASN A 304 -16.61 3.04 19.62
N PRO A 305 -16.29 3.55 20.82
CA PRO A 305 -16.49 2.80 22.06
C PRO A 305 -17.96 2.54 22.39
N LEU A 306 -18.90 3.32 21.83
CA LEU A 306 -20.33 3.19 22.11
C LEU A 306 -21.00 2.07 21.31
N HIS A 307 -20.46 1.75 20.14
CA HIS A 307 -21.09 0.83 19.19
C HIS A 307 -20.18 -0.30 18.73
N ASP A 308 -18.91 -0.31 19.16
CA ASP A 308 -17.85 -1.23 18.70
C ASP A 308 -17.74 -1.31 17.16
N THR A 309 -18.05 -0.19 16.49
CA THR A 309 -17.98 -0.08 15.03
C THR A 309 -16.69 0.64 14.61
N LEU A 310 -16.12 0.21 13.50
CA LEU A 310 -14.99 0.90 12.87
C LEU A 310 -15.39 2.30 12.41
N GLY A 311 -14.58 3.29 12.76
CA GLY A 311 -14.77 4.70 12.44
C GLY A 311 -13.73 5.21 11.43
N LEU A 312 -13.15 6.36 11.75
CA LEU A 312 -12.19 7.07 10.90
C LEU A 312 -10.91 6.28 10.69
N ILE A 313 -10.33 6.42 9.50
CA ILE A 313 -9.01 5.87 9.16
C ILE A 313 -7.95 6.72 9.86
N VAL A 314 -7.00 6.06 10.51
CA VAL A 314 -5.84 6.71 11.14
C VAL A 314 -4.61 6.55 10.26
N LEU A 315 -4.40 5.36 9.73
CA LEU A 315 -3.37 5.09 8.73
C LEU A 315 -3.76 3.93 7.83
N ARG A 316 -3.08 3.84 6.69
CA ARG A 316 -3.26 2.79 5.70
C ARG A 316 -1.94 2.47 5.03
N THR A 317 -1.55 1.20 4.97
CA THR A 317 -0.44 0.78 4.12
C THR A 317 -0.87 0.92 2.65
N ALA A 318 0.03 1.44 1.82
CA ALA A 318 -0.19 1.62 0.39
C ALA A 318 0.38 0.42 -0.36
N VAL A 319 1.53 0.61 -1.00
CA VAL A 319 2.22 -0.41 -1.80
C VAL A 319 3.70 -0.38 -1.46
N THR A 320 4.38 -1.51 -1.65
CA THR A 320 5.83 -1.55 -1.70
C THR A 320 6.33 -0.83 -2.95
N ARG A 321 7.57 -0.35 -2.90
CA ARG A 321 8.17 0.30 -4.05
C ARG A 321 8.32 -0.71 -5.21
N PRO A 322 8.01 -0.32 -6.46
CA PRO A 322 8.22 -1.20 -7.59
C PRO A 322 9.68 -1.64 -7.69
N HIS A 323 9.91 -2.95 -7.81
CA HIS A 323 11.24 -3.57 -7.86
C HIS A 323 12.09 -3.43 -6.59
N ASP A 324 11.50 -2.98 -5.48
CA ASP A 324 12.19 -2.88 -4.20
C ASP A 324 11.27 -3.29 -3.04
N SER A 325 11.56 -4.45 -2.45
CA SER A 325 10.77 -5.02 -1.37
C SER A 325 11.11 -4.43 0.00
N THR A 326 12.16 -3.61 0.11
CA THR A 326 12.57 -3.01 1.40
C THR A 326 11.70 -1.83 1.79
N GLU A 327 11.21 -1.07 0.80
CA GLU A 327 10.45 0.15 1.02
C GLU A 327 8.93 -0.08 0.95
N LEU A 328 8.21 0.30 2.00
CA LEU A 328 6.74 0.30 2.05
C LEU A 328 6.21 1.71 2.34
N LYS A 329 5.32 2.20 1.48
CA LYS A 329 4.64 3.49 1.69
C LYS A 329 3.40 3.32 2.57
N VAL A 330 3.21 4.24 3.52
CA VAL A 330 2.06 4.26 4.45
C VAL A 330 1.44 5.65 4.45
N CYS A 331 0.14 5.73 4.15
CA CYS A 331 -0.61 6.98 4.16
C CYS A 331 -1.12 7.29 5.58
N LEU A 332 -0.92 8.52 6.05
CA LEU A 332 -1.22 8.93 7.43
C LEU A 332 -2.37 9.95 7.44
N ALA A 333 -3.50 9.57 8.02
CA ALA A 333 -4.66 10.46 8.16
C ALA A 333 -4.68 11.18 9.51
N GLY A 334 -3.98 10.63 10.52
CA GLY A 334 -4.03 11.16 11.88
C GLY A 334 -5.38 10.93 12.55
N VAL A 335 -5.67 11.73 13.57
CA VAL A 335 -6.98 11.78 14.23
C VAL A 335 -7.64 13.10 13.88
N GLN A 336 -8.90 13.06 13.43
CA GLN A 336 -9.64 14.26 13.04
C GLN A 336 -9.74 15.24 14.23
N GLY A 337 -9.21 16.46 14.05
CA GLY A 337 -9.11 17.45 15.12
C GLY A 337 -7.90 17.29 16.06
N GLY A 338 -6.90 16.50 15.68
CA GLY A 338 -5.64 16.29 16.40
C GLY A 338 -4.41 16.21 15.50
N ASN A 339 -3.26 15.83 16.07
CA ASN A 339 -1.98 15.76 15.35
C ASN A 339 -1.99 14.64 14.30
N GLU A 340 -1.49 14.95 13.11
CA GLU A 340 -1.31 14.06 11.96
C GLU A 340 -0.34 12.90 12.27
N VAL A 341 0.56 13.12 13.24
CA VAL A 341 1.53 12.13 13.77
C VAL A 341 1.40 11.93 15.28
N GLY A 342 0.15 11.86 15.77
CA GLY A 342 -0.15 11.53 17.17
C GLY A 342 0.24 10.09 17.56
N ALA A 343 0.06 9.76 18.84
CA ALA A 343 0.35 8.42 19.38
C ALA A 343 -0.40 7.30 18.63
N GLN A 344 -1.60 7.60 18.13
CA GLN A 344 -2.42 6.68 17.34
C GLN A 344 -1.81 6.31 15.99
N VAL A 345 -0.91 7.15 15.46
CA VAL A 345 -0.19 6.89 14.21
C VAL A 345 1.18 6.28 14.51
N MET A 346 1.92 6.87 15.44
CA MET A 346 3.31 6.49 15.72
C MET A 346 3.45 5.10 16.35
N ALA A 347 2.54 4.72 17.25
CA ALA A 347 2.62 3.43 17.92
C ALA A 347 2.30 2.24 17.00
N PRO A 348 1.34 2.32 16.06
CA PRO A 348 1.20 1.26 15.07
C PRO A 348 2.34 1.23 14.05
N LEU A 349 2.88 2.40 13.65
CA LEU A 349 3.94 2.47 12.63
C LEU A 349 5.20 1.70 13.00
N GLY A 350 5.65 1.74 14.26
CA GLY A 350 6.82 0.98 14.68
C GLY A 350 6.63 -0.52 14.52
N LEU A 351 5.45 -1.05 14.87
CA LEU A 351 5.12 -2.47 14.69
C LEU A 351 5.04 -2.85 13.19
N ILE A 352 4.48 -1.97 12.36
CA ILE A 352 4.44 -2.18 10.90
C ILE A 352 5.85 -2.21 10.32
N LEU A 353 6.75 -1.31 10.76
CA LEU A 353 8.15 -1.28 10.34
C LEU A 353 8.89 -2.56 10.73
N MET A 354 8.65 -3.11 11.93
CA MET A 354 9.23 -4.40 12.32
C MET A 354 8.81 -5.52 11.37
N ARG A 355 7.52 -5.55 10.98
CA ARG A 355 7.00 -6.58 10.07
C ARG A 355 7.42 -6.36 8.62
N GLN A 356 7.56 -5.12 8.20
CA GLN A 356 8.18 -4.78 6.92
C GLN A 356 9.64 -5.24 6.90
N ALA A 357 10.35 -5.18 8.03
CA ALA A 357 11.72 -5.71 8.12
C ALA A 357 11.79 -7.23 8.03
N ASP A 358 10.84 -7.96 8.63
CA ASP A 358 10.72 -9.40 8.44
C ASP A 358 10.53 -9.75 6.95
N TYR A 359 9.59 -9.06 6.28
CA TYR A 359 9.32 -9.25 4.85
C TYR A 359 10.52 -8.90 3.96
N ALA A 360 11.17 -7.75 4.19
CA ALA A 360 12.33 -7.31 3.41
C ALA A 360 13.47 -8.33 3.47
N LEU A 361 13.74 -8.89 4.66
CA LEU A 361 14.73 -9.95 4.84
C LEU A 361 14.36 -11.24 4.10
N TYR A 362 13.09 -11.63 4.12
CA TYR A 362 12.60 -12.79 3.39
C TYR A 362 12.73 -12.61 1.88
N ALA A 363 12.21 -11.48 1.35
CA ALA A 363 12.14 -11.20 -0.07
C ALA A 363 13.51 -10.96 -0.72
N THR A 364 14.51 -10.54 0.06
CA THR A 364 15.88 -10.30 -0.44
C THR A 364 16.84 -11.45 -0.15
N ARG A 365 16.38 -12.52 0.53
CA ARG A 365 17.20 -13.71 0.77
C ARG A 365 17.56 -14.37 -0.57
N PRO A 366 18.83 -14.75 -0.80
CA PRO A 366 19.19 -15.53 -1.97
C PRO A 366 18.41 -16.85 -1.99
N SER A 367 17.84 -17.21 -3.13
CA SER A 367 17.25 -18.54 -3.34
C SER A 367 18.35 -19.59 -3.25
N ASP A 368 18.13 -20.66 -2.48
CA ASP A 368 19.09 -21.77 -2.35
C ASP A 368 19.30 -22.59 -3.67
N ASP A 369 18.77 -22.10 -4.80
CA ASP A 369 18.80 -22.71 -6.14
C ASP A 369 19.70 -21.90 -7.11
N ASP A 370 20.97 -21.75 -6.78
CA ASP A 370 22.04 -21.34 -7.74
C ASP A 370 22.78 -22.56 -8.32
#